data_AF-A0A1I2NJK3-F1
#
_entry.id   AF-A0A1I2NJK3-F1
#
_cell.length_a   1.000
_cell.length_b   1.000
_cell.length_c   1.000
_cell.angle_alpha   90.00
_cell.angle_beta   90.00
_cell.angle_gamma   90.00
#
_symmetry.space_group_name_H-M   'P 1'
#
loop_
_entity.id
_entity.type
_entity.pdbx_description
1 polymer ?
#
loop_
_entity_poly.entity_id
_entity_poly.type
_entity_poly.pdbx_seq_one_letter_code
_entity_poly.pdbx_strand_id
1 'polypeptide(L)'
;MKKIFGLLGFVLGLLVFAACGSDDIDNPYAKVSSISVDSASVLFQAAPGTGVVTVTAPNGITKVVSEQPWCTTTVNGNVVTVQVEGNSDMLGRSSLLTIYSGEDYAQVTVQQMGFIFALDASSIVSGDDAATLSYGMNANADVAVSTSADWITASLGNGTLEVKLTANTTGHIRKGYVYYEAGALKDSVSVTQYDFDKDIAGNYRLLYRETENATELYYLNAVVSRDSISLPDLGLRLPASFDESGISINFQCGQYCGQYGSYYVYTAFSLGGGYWTAYYTTTTAWGVFDYDNEAGYQYCAIDQSTSSRGFTGFTLRACSEQNFSADTELGALIDLYSPLLQKVDGAGGAKEALKAPALKRGK
;
A
#
# COMPACT_ATOMS: atom_id res chain seq x y z
N MET A 1 18.91 12.39 31.07
CA MET A 1 19.31 13.58 30.29
C MET A 1 19.53 13.10 28.86
N LYS A 2 18.86 13.53 27.79
CA LYS A 2 17.90 14.60 27.50
C LYS A 2 16.78 13.98 26.65
N LYS A 3 15.52 14.27 26.99
CA LYS A 3 14.33 13.89 26.20
C LYS A 3 14.10 14.98 25.16
N ILE A 4 13.99 14.64 23.88
CA ILE A 4 13.46 15.53 22.84
C ILE A 4 12.06 15.02 22.53
N PHE A 5 11.07 15.70 23.11
CA PHE A 5 9.67 15.61 22.73
C PHE A 5 9.51 16.38 21.41
N GLY A 6 9.16 15.67 20.34
CA GLY A 6 8.82 16.25 19.05
C GLY A 6 7.32 16.56 18.98
N LEU A 7 7.01 17.85 18.94
CA LEU A 7 5.86 18.43 18.26
C LEU A 7 4.43 18.04 18.74
N LEU A 8 4.14 18.29 20.02
CA LEU A 8 2.77 18.65 20.46
C LEU A 8 2.85 20.02 21.14
N GLY A 9 2.56 21.07 20.37
CA GLY A 9 2.75 22.45 20.82
C GLY A 9 1.76 23.39 20.15
N PHE A 10 0.60 23.52 20.79
CA PHE A 10 -0.08 24.79 21.02
C PHE A 10 -0.36 25.67 19.77
N VAL A 11 -1.49 25.42 19.11
CA VAL A 11 -2.27 26.52 18.51
C VAL A 11 -3.44 26.80 19.45
N LEU A 12 -3.10 27.30 20.65
CA LEU A 12 -4.00 28.12 21.45
C LEU A 12 -3.45 29.54 21.29
N GLY A 13 -3.97 30.23 20.27
CA GLY A 13 -3.51 31.55 19.88
C GLY A 13 -4.67 32.35 19.34
N LEU A 14 -5.33 33.08 20.25
CA LEU A 14 -6.13 34.27 19.98
C LEU A 14 -7.51 34.05 19.34
N LEU A 15 -8.39 33.33 20.04
CA LEU A 15 -9.77 33.82 20.16
C LEU A 15 -9.74 34.99 21.15
N VAL A 16 -9.38 36.18 20.63
CA VAL A 16 -9.78 37.41 21.30
C VAL A 16 -11.29 37.43 21.18
N PHE A 17 -11.98 37.07 22.26
CA PHE A 17 -13.32 37.60 22.49
C PHE A 17 -13.15 39.11 22.56
N ALA A 18 -13.33 39.78 21.42
CA ALA A 18 -13.66 41.18 21.41
C ALA A 18 -15.09 41.29 21.96
N ALA A 19 -15.22 41.17 23.28
CA ALA A 19 -16.28 41.81 24.02
C ALA A 19 -15.90 43.28 24.16
N CYS A 20 -16.03 44.02 23.06
CA CYS A 20 -16.35 45.45 23.07
C CYS A 20 -17.72 45.52 22.39
N GLY A 21 -18.85 45.72 23.06
CA GLY A 21 -19.02 46.49 24.29
C GLY A 21 -18.97 47.97 23.94
N SER A 22 -20.16 48.53 23.70
CA SER A 22 -20.52 49.94 23.48
C SER A 22 -19.88 50.65 22.28
N ASP A 23 -20.39 50.38 21.08
CA ASP A 23 -20.70 51.47 20.15
C ASP A 23 -22.12 51.93 20.50
N ASP A 24 -22.25 52.88 21.44
CA ASP A 24 -23.50 53.61 21.70
C ASP A 24 -23.73 54.60 20.56
N ILE A 25 -23.86 54.06 19.34
CA ILE A 25 -24.63 54.72 18.30
C ILE A 25 -26.02 54.12 18.44
N ASP A 26 -26.89 54.82 19.17
CA ASP A 26 -28.33 54.57 19.18
C ASP A 26 -28.78 54.63 17.72
N ASN A 27 -28.82 53.46 17.06
CA ASN A 27 -29.42 53.33 15.75
C ASN A 27 -30.92 53.17 16.02
N PRO A 28 -31.75 54.22 15.81
CA PRO A 28 -33.19 54.14 16.09
C PRO A 28 -33.92 53.14 15.18
N TYR A 29 -33.20 52.53 14.22
CA TYR A 29 -33.68 51.48 13.33
C TYR A 29 -33.08 50.10 13.64
N ALA A 30 -32.22 49.97 14.67
CA ALA A 30 -31.72 48.67 15.11
C ALA A 30 -32.84 47.90 15.83
N LYS A 31 -33.46 46.96 15.12
CA LYS A 31 -34.41 46.03 15.71
C LYS A 31 -33.64 45.07 16.63
N VAL A 32 -33.89 45.17 17.95
CA VAL A 32 -33.45 44.14 18.89
C VAL A 32 -34.22 42.86 18.57
N SER A 33 -33.51 41.77 18.27
CA SER A 33 -34.15 40.50 17.98
C SER A 33 -34.85 40.00 19.24
N SER A 34 -36.11 39.62 19.07
CA SER A 34 -36.98 39.06 20.10
C SER A 34 -36.74 37.58 20.34
N ILE A 35 -36.05 36.90 19.42
CA ILE A 35 -35.65 35.50 19.54
C ILE A 35 -34.18 35.41 19.97
N SER A 36 -33.87 34.49 20.89
CA SER A 36 -32.51 34.20 21.31
C SER A 36 -32.21 32.71 21.25
N VAL A 37 -30.96 32.38 20.94
CA VAL A 37 -30.45 31.00 21.03
C VAL A 37 -29.92 30.80 22.45
N ASP A 38 -30.59 29.94 23.21
CA ASP A 38 -30.24 29.66 24.60
C ASP A 38 -29.10 28.62 24.67
N SER A 39 -29.14 27.63 23.77
CA SER A 39 -28.07 26.63 23.62
C SER A 39 -28.08 25.98 22.24
N ALA A 40 -26.91 25.52 21.78
CA ALA A 40 -26.76 24.80 20.52
C ALA A 40 -25.69 23.70 20.65
N SER A 41 -26.03 22.49 20.22
CA SER A 41 -25.17 21.30 20.21
C SER A 41 -25.13 20.69 18.81
N VAL A 42 -24.61 21.47 17.85
CA VAL A 42 -24.68 21.18 16.40
C VAL A 42 -23.30 21.12 15.73
N LEU A 43 -22.30 20.68 16.50
CA LEU A 43 -20.99 20.30 15.99
C LEU A 43 -20.94 18.77 15.93
N PHE A 44 -20.86 18.22 14.72
CA PHE A 44 -20.97 16.79 14.45
C PHE A 44 -19.66 16.20 13.95
N GLN A 45 -19.40 14.93 14.31
CA GLN A 45 -18.40 14.10 13.64
C GLN A 45 -18.85 13.75 12.21
N ALA A 46 -17.99 13.09 11.43
CA ALA A 46 -18.33 12.66 10.08
C ALA A 46 -19.49 11.64 10.07
N ALA A 47 -19.63 10.82 11.10
CA ALA A 47 -20.78 9.92 11.25
C ALA A 47 -22.13 10.67 11.33
N PRO A 48 -23.26 10.00 10.99
CA PRO A 48 -24.59 10.53 11.26
C PRO A 48 -24.75 10.92 12.73
N GLY A 49 -25.49 12.00 12.99
CA GLY A 49 -25.58 12.56 14.34
C GLY A 49 -26.91 13.24 14.62
N THR A 50 -27.25 13.33 15.91
CA THR A 50 -28.41 14.09 16.40
C THR A 50 -27.94 15.10 17.44
N GLY A 51 -28.35 16.35 17.27
CA GLY A 51 -28.04 17.46 18.16
C GLY A 51 -29.30 18.29 18.42
N VAL A 52 -29.19 19.28 19.31
CA VAL A 52 -30.32 20.14 19.66
C VAL A 52 -29.94 21.61 19.71
N VAL A 53 -30.88 22.46 19.33
CA VAL A 53 -30.85 23.90 19.55
C VAL A 53 -32.08 24.27 20.39
N THR A 54 -31.86 24.95 21.51
CA THR A 54 -32.95 25.50 22.34
C THR A 54 -32.98 26.99 22.15
N VAL A 55 -34.17 27.54 21.94
CA VAL A 55 -34.37 28.98 21.71
C VAL A 55 -35.44 29.53 22.65
N THR A 56 -35.28 30.79 23.03
CA THR A 56 -36.38 31.58 23.56
C THR A 56 -37.05 32.26 22.38
N ALA A 57 -38.28 31.81 22.05
CA ALA A 57 -39.07 32.28 20.92
C ALA A 57 -40.43 32.80 21.42
N PRO A 58 -40.62 34.13 21.57
CA PRO A 58 -41.83 34.71 22.15
C PRO A 58 -43.12 34.35 21.42
N ASN A 59 -43.05 34.12 20.10
CA ASN A 59 -44.20 33.71 19.28
C ASN A 59 -44.23 32.19 19.05
N GLY A 60 -43.41 31.43 19.79
CA GLY A 60 -43.09 30.04 19.47
C GLY A 60 -42.24 29.92 18.19
N ILE A 61 -41.74 28.72 17.93
CA ILE A 61 -41.01 28.42 16.69
C ILE A 61 -42.03 28.27 15.56
N THR A 62 -42.09 29.24 14.66
CA THR A 62 -43.07 29.27 13.56
C THR A 62 -42.57 28.54 12.32
N LYS A 63 -41.25 28.52 12.08
CA LYS A 63 -40.62 27.89 10.92
C LYS A 63 -39.14 27.62 11.21
N VAL A 64 -38.62 26.54 10.64
CA VAL A 64 -37.18 26.25 10.64
C VAL A 64 -36.76 25.91 9.21
N VAL A 65 -35.66 26.49 8.75
CA VAL A 65 -35.09 26.24 7.42
C VAL A 65 -33.63 25.84 7.57
N SER A 66 -33.27 24.69 7.00
CA SER A 66 -31.87 24.32 6.77
C SER A 66 -31.53 24.61 5.32
N GLU A 67 -30.36 25.20 5.08
CA GLU A 67 -29.87 25.46 3.72
C GLU A 67 -29.44 24.19 2.98
N GLN A 68 -29.18 23.11 3.72
CA GLN A 68 -28.63 21.88 3.15
C GLN A 68 -29.52 20.66 3.42
N PRO A 69 -29.74 19.79 2.42
CA PRO A 69 -30.64 18.64 2.55
C PRO A 69 -30.13 17.57 3.52
N TRP A 70 -28.81 17.44 3.68
CA TRP A 70 -28.19 16.49 4.62
C TRP A 70 -28.39 16.88 6.09
N CYS A 71 -28.89 18.10 6.37
CA CYS A 71 -29.19 18.61 7.71
C CYS A 71 -30.70 18.84 7.83
N THR A 72 -31.38 17.96 8.54
CA THR A 72 -32.83 18.00 8.74
C THR A 72 -33.18 18.40 10.16
N THR A 73 -34.41 18.90 10.37
CA THR A 73 -34.85 19.36 11.69
C THR A 73 -36.27 18.95 12.03
N THR A 74 -36.52 18.78 13.32
CA THR A 74 -37.87 18.64 13.89
C THR A 74 -38.03 19.59 15.07
N VAL A 75 -39.25 20.08 15.28
CA VAL A 75 -39.54 21.10 16.31
C VAL A 75 -40.44 20.49 17.38
N ASN A 76 -40.06 20.67 18.65
CA ASN A 76 -40.89 20.32 19.80
C ASN A 76 -40.84 21.45 20.84
N GLY A 77 -41.91 22.26 20.88
CA GLY A 77 -41.96 23.47 21.69
C GLY A 77 -40.85 24.45 21.32
N ASN A 78 -39.93 24.68 22.27
CA ASN A 78 -38.80 25.60 22.12
C ASN A 78 -37.49 24.90 21.71
N VAL A 79 -37.55 23.60 21.40
CA VAL A 79 -36.40 22.79 21.02
C VAL A 79 -36.48 22.42 19.55
N VAL A 80 -35.41 22.70 18.81
CA VAL A 80 -35.15 22.20 17.47
C VAL A 80 -34.19 21.03 17.58
N THR A 81 -34.64 19.82 17.24
CA THR A 81 -33.77 18.66 17.07
C THR A 81 -33.19 18.69 15.67
N VAL A 82 -31.88 18.60 15.55
CA VAL A 82 -31.12 18.63 14.29
C VAL A 82 -30.55 17.25 14.04
N GLN A 83 -30.81 16.68 12.85
CA GLN A 83 -30.26 15.41 12.41
C GLN A 83 -29.39 15.62 11.17
N VAL A 84 -28.19 15.06 11.18
CA VAL A 84 -27.26 15.12 10.04
C VAL A 84 -27.02 13.73 9.47
N GLU A 85 -27.02 13.63 8.15
CA GLU A 85 -26.52 12.45 7.43
C GLU A 85 -25.00 12.33 7.58
N GLY A 86 -24.43 11.15 7.29
CA GLY A 86 -22.98 10.96 7.30
C GLY A 86 -22.27 11.82 6.25
N ASN A 87 -21.11 12.37 6.61
CA ASN A 87 -20.21 13.06 5.69
C ASN A 87 -19.07 12.14 5.29
N SER A 88 -19.11 11.59 4.08
CA SER A 88 -18.04 10.77 3.53
C SER A 88 -16.92 11.58 2.88
N ASP A 89 -17.08 12.90 2.75
CA ASP A 89 -16.07 13.76 2.14
C ASP A 89 -14.94 14.06 3.13
N MET A 90 -13.70 14.09 2.64
CA MET A 90 -12.53 14.47 3.46
C MET A 90 -12.63 15.90 4.02
N LEU A 91 -13.44 16.74 3.38
CA LEU A 91 -13.67 18.12 3.80
C LEU A 91 -14.88 18.21 4.73
N GLY A 92 -14.75 19.05 5.76
CA GLY A 92 -15.90 19.42 6.58
C GLY A 92 -16.94 20.21 5.77
N ARG A 93 -18.19 20.13 6.21
CA ARG A 93 -19.33 20.83 5.60
C ARG A 93 -20.16 21.55 6.65
N SER A 94 -20.93 22.55 6.23
CA SER A 94 -21.80 23.31 7.12
C SER A 94 -23.14 23.62 6.47
N SER A 95 -24.16 23.80 7.31
CA SER A 95 -25.49 24.27 6.93
C SER A 95 -25.87 25.44 7.84
N LEU A 96 -26.51 26.47 7.29
CA LEU A 96 -27.11 27.53 8.11
C LEU A 96 -28.55 27.15 8.46
N LEU A 97 -28.83 27.09 9.76
CA LEU A 97 -30.16 26.86 10.30
C LEU A 97 -30.80 28.20 10.64
N THR A 98 -31.90 28.55 9.96
CA THR A 98 -32.68 29.77 10.25
C THR A 98 -33.97 29.39 10.98
N ILE A 99 -34.10 29.86 12.22
CA ILE A 99 -35.20 29.56 13.15
C ILE A 99 -36.05 30.81 13.31
N TYR A 100 -37.34 30.74 12.97
CA TYR A 100 -38.25 31.88 12.98
C TYR A 100 -39.17 31.87 14.22
N SER A 101 -39.46 33.06 14.72
CA SER A 101 -40.48 33.35 15.75
C SER A 101 -41.35 34.52 15.27
N GLY A 102 -42.34 34.20 14.44
CA GLY A 102 -43.11 35.22 13.70
C GLY A 102 -42.29 35.80 12.55
N GLU A 103 -42.13 37.12 12.51
CA GLU A 103 -41.32 37.83 11.50
C GLU A 103 -39.84 37.95 11.87
N ASP A 104 -39.47 37.52 13.09
CA ASP A 104 -38.10 37.55 13.57
C ASP A 104 -37.40 36.19 13.42
N TYR A 105 -36.08 36.17 13.39
CA TYR A 105 -35.33 34.92 13.27
C TYR A 105 -33.97 34.96 13.99
N ALA A 106 -33.50 33.77 14.35
CA ALA A 106 -32.13 33.52 14.77
C ALA A 106 -31.46 32.53 13.80
N GLN A 107 -30.14 32.66 13.65
CA GLN A 107 -29.35 31.76 12.81
C GLN A 107 -28.35 30.97 13.65
N VAL A 108 -28.23 29.68 13.34
CA VAL A 108 -27.27 28.77 13.97
C VAL A 108 -26.54 28.03 12.86
N THR A 109 -25.20 28.06 12.89
CA THR A 109 -24.39 27.25 11.96
C THR A 109 -24.27 25.83 12.48
N VAL A 110 -24.71 24.88 11.67
CA VAL A 110 -24.44 23.44 11.86
C VAL A 110 -23.12 23.12 11.17
N GLN A 111 -22.18 22.53 11.89
CA GLN A 111 -20.89 22.12 11.32
C GLN A 111 -20.73 20.61 11.47
N GLN A 112 -20.27 19.96 10.40
CA GLN A 112 -19.93 18.56 10.40
C GLN A 112 -18.49 18.39 9.92
N MET A 113 -17.69 17.64 10.70
CA MET A 113 -16.31 17.36 10.35
C MET A 113 -16.21 16.57 9.04
N GLY A 114 -15.06 16.70 8.38
CA GLY A 114 -14.68 15.83 7.28
C GLY A 114 -14.34 14.43 7.77
N PHE A 115 -14.38 13.47 6.86
CA PHE A 115 -14.02 12.09 7.09
C PHE A 115 -12.52 11.94 7.37
N ILE A 116 -12.20 11.27 8.48
CA ILE A 116 -10.84 10.92 8.88
C ILE A 116 -10.75 9.41 8.92
N PHE A 117 -9.77 8.85 8.23
CA PHE A 117 -9.37 7.45 8.33
C PHE A 117 -7.86 7.33 8.22
N ALA A 118 -7.27 6.59 9.16
CA ALA A 118 -5.86 6.22 9.14
C ALA A 118 -5.73 4.79 9.66
N LEU A 119 -4.95 3.98 8.96
CA LEU A 119 -4.64 2.60 9.31
C LEU A 119 -3.13 2.40 9.21
N ASP A 120 -2.51 1.92 10.27
CA ASP A 120 -1.07 1.65 10.35
C ASP A 120 -0.72 0.28 9.76
N ALA A 121 -1.23 -0.02 8.57
CA ALA A 121 -0.97 -1.25 7.84
C ALA A 121 -1.08 -1.01 6.33
N SER A 122 0.05 -0.98 5.63
CA SER A 122 0.09 -0.94 4.17
C SER A 122 0.08 -2.33 3.55
N SER A 123 0.70 -3.31 4.24
CA SER A 123 0.69 -4.73 3.90
C SER A 123 1.01 -5.55 5.15
N ILE A 124 0.60 -6.81 5.13
CA ILE A 124 0.83 -7.77 6.21
C ILE A 124 1.61 -8.94 5.63
N VAL A 125 2.80 -9.18 6.20
CA VAL A 125 3.64 -10.31 5.86
C VAL A 125 3.91 -11.09 7.14
N SER A 126 3.68 -12.40 7.11
CA SER A 126 3.85 -13.27 8.27
C SER A 126 4.42 -14.62 7.88
N GLY A 127 5.00 -15.31 8.87
CA GLY A 127 5.46 -16.68 8.73
C GLY A 127 4.31 -17.68 8.57
N ASP A 128 4.67 -18.95 8.35
CA ASP A 128 3.71 -20.05 8.28
C ASP A 128 3.01 -20.38 9.59
N ASP A 129 3.54 -19.94 10.73
CA ASP A 129 2.89 -20.18 12.02
C ASP A 129 1.59 -19.37 12.16
N ALA A 130 0.66 -19.86 12.98
CA ALA A 130 -0.51 -19.08 13.35
C ALA A 130 -0.09 -17.80 14.07
N ALA A 131 -0.69 -16.67 13.71
CA ALA A 131 -0.31 -15.36 14.20
C ALA A 131 -1.53 -14.51 14.58
N THR A 132 -1.35 -13.61 15.54
CA THR A 132 -2.28 -12.52 15.84
C THR A 132 -1.50 -11.21 15.78
N LEU A 133 -1.91 -10.32 14.88
CA LEU A 133 -1.24 -9.07 14.55
C LEU A 133 -2.20 -7.91 14.83
N SER A 134 -1.70 -6.81 15.37
CA SER A 134 -2.51 -5.64 15.72
C SER A 134 -1.93 -4.38 15.09
N TYR A 135 -2.79 -3.61 14.43
CA TYR A 135 -2.43 -2.39 13.72
C TYR A 135 -3.27 -1.22 14.24
N GLY A 136 -2.63 -0.07 14.45
CA GLY A 136 -3.33 1.13 14.91
C GLY A 136 -4.32 1.64 13.86
N MET A 137 -5.50 2.07 14.31
CA MET A 137 -6.54 2.61 13.45
C MET A 137 -7.19 3.84 14.09
N ASN A 138 -7.40 4.88 13.30
CA ASN A 138 -8.16 6.06 13.70
C ASN A 138 -9.22 6.35 12.65
N ALA A 139 -10.49 6.41 13.07
CA ALA A 139 -11.60 6.77 12.22
C ALA A 139 -12.63 7.57 13.01
N ASN A 140 -13.25 8.57 12.36
CA ASN A 140 -14.38 9.33 12.94
C ASN A 140 -15.73 8.95 12.29
N ALA A 141 -15.78 7.77 11.67
CA ALA A 141 -16.95 7.13 11.12
C ALA A 141 -16.90 5.63 11.43
N ASP A 142 -18.03 4.95 11.26
CA ASP A 142 -18.12 3.50 11.40
C ASP A 142 -17.24 2.81 10.35
N VAL A 143 -16.52 1.78 10.79
CA VAL A 143 -15.64 0.98 9.94
C VAL A 143 -16.15 -0.46 9.94
N ALA A 144 -16.27 -1.05 8.77
CA ALA A 144 -16.53 -2.46 8.57
C ALA A 144 -15.29 -3.14 7.98
N VAL A 145 -15.07 -4.41 8.36
CA VAL A 145 -13.99 -5.23 7.81
C VAL A 145 -14.50 -6.58 7.33
N SER A 146 -13.89 -7.10 6.29
CA SER A 146 -14.11 -8.46 5.77
C SER A 146 -12.80 -9.03 5.23
N THR A 147 -12.76 -10.33 4.97
CA THR A 147 -11.54 -11.01 4.51
C THR A 147 -11.80 -11.79 3.22
N SER A 148 -10.77 -11.93 2.39
CA SER A 148 -10.87 -12.67 1.13
C SER A 148 -10.74 -14.19 1.28
N ALA A 149 -10.30 -14.66 2.46
CA ALA A 149 -9.98 -16.06 2.71
C ALA A 149 -10.29 -16.47 4.15
N ASP A 150 -10.63 -17.74 4.33
CA ASP A 150 -11.04 -18.34 5.61
C ASP A 150 -9.89 -18.46 6.63
N TRP A 151 -8.64 -18.55 6.16
CA TRP A 151 -7.44 -18.55 6.99
C TRP A 151 -7.10 -17.16 7.57
N ILE A 152 -7.83 -16.11 7.19
CA ILE A 152 -7.70 -14.75 7.69
C ILE A 152 -8.99 -14.37 8.43
N THR A 153 -8.87 -13.94 9.68
CA THR A 153 -9.95 -13.28 10.42
C THR A 153 -9.54 -11.86 10.77
N ALA A 154 -10.44 -10.90 10.56
CA ALA A 154 -10.22 -9.50 10.93
C ALA A 154 -11.29 -9.02 11.90
N SER A 155 -10.90 -8.24 12.90
CA SER A 155 -11.81 -7.62 13.85
C SER A 155 -11.33 -6.25 14.28
N LEU A 156 -12.27 -5.39 14.70
CA LEU A 156 -12.00 -4.03 15.13
C LEU A 156 -12.25 -3.89 16.62
N GLY A 157 -11.36 -3.21 17.33
CA GLY A 157 -11.53 -2.92 18.75
C GLY A 157 -10.50 -1.93 19.27
N ASN A 158 -10.90 -1.05 20.19
CA ASN A 158 -10.00 -0.12 20.89
C ASN A 158 -9.07 0.71 19.96
N GLY A 159 -9.57 1.16 18.81
CA GLY A 159 -8.76 1.90 17.83
C GLY A 159 -7.69 1.05 17.16
N THR A 160 -7.94 -0.25 17.00
CA THR A 160 -7.03 -1.18 16.33
C THR A 160 -7.77 -2.11 15.38
N LEU A 161 -7.07 -2.51 14.32
CA LEU A 161 -7.39 -3.66 13.49
C LEU A 161 -6.59 -4.86 14.02
N GLU A 162 -7.29 -5.90 14.49
CA GLU A 162 -6.70 -7.18 14.83
C GLU A 162 -6.88 -8.16 13.67
N VAL A 163 -5.79 -8.74 13.19
CA VAL A 163 -5.75 -9.75 12.13
C VAL A 163 -5.21 -11.06 12.72
N LYS A 164 -6.02 -12.11 12.63
CA LYS A 164 -5.64 -13.48 13.03
C LYS A 164 -5.44 -14.33 11.79
N LEU A 165 -4.31 -15.01 11.74
CA LEU A 165 -3.92 -15.91 10.67
C LEU A 165 -3.85 -17.32 11.21
N THR A 166 -4.45 -18.28 10.51
CA THR A 166 -4.19 -19.70 10.80
C THR A 166 -2.80 -20.10 10.28
N ALA A 167 -2.28 -21.23 10.74
CA ALA A 167 -1.01 -21.72 10.23
C ALA A 167 -1.12 -22.07 8.74
N ASN A 168 -0.11 -21.73 7.96
CA ASN A 168 0.05 -22.14 6.58
C ASN A 168 0.67 -23.55 6.53
N THR A 169 -0.04 -24.47 5.89
CA THR A 169 0.38 -25.86 5.74
C THR A 169 0.34 -26.31 4.28
N THR A 170 0.18 -25.38 3.35
CA THR A 170 0.03 -25.69 1.92
C THR A 170 1.37 -25.98 1.24
N GLY A 171 2.50 -25.61 1.87
CA GLY A 171 3.86 -25.81 1.33
C GLY A 171 4.24 -24.83 0.22
N HIS A 172 3.52 -23.71 0.14
CA HIS A 172 3.78 -22.61 -0.77
C HIS A 172 3.26 -21.29 -0.18
N ILE A 173 3.72 -20.18 -0.75
CA ILE A 173 3.21 -18.84 -0.44
C ILE A 173 1.69 -18.80 -0.65
N ARG A 174 0.96 -18.18 0.28
CA ARG A 174 -0.48 -17.89 0.11
C ARG A 174 -0.80 -16.43 0.38
N LYS A 175 -1.72 -15.88 -0.41
CA LYS A 175 -2.11 -14.47 -0.38
C LYS A 175 -3.62 -14.32 -0.15
N GLY A 176 -3.97 -13.26 0.56
CA GLY A 176 -5.35 -12.84 0.77
C GLY A 176 -5.39 -11.36 1.13
N TYR A 177 -6.57 -10.88 1.50
CA TYR A 177 -6.81 -9.47 1.77
C TYR A 177 -7.69 -9.30 2.99
N VAL A 178 -7.43 -8.24 3.75
CA VAL A 178 -8.39 -7.63 4.67
C VAL A 178 -8.98 -6.42 3.96
N TYR A 179 -10.26 -6.48 3.64
CA TYR A 179 -11.00 -5.35 3.09
C TYR A 179 -11.54 -4.50 4.22
N TYR A 180 -11.50 -3.18 4.05
CA TYR A 180 -12.15 -2.24 4.97
C TYR A 180 -13.02 -1.25 4.22
N GLU A 181 -14.13 -0.89 4.88
CA GLU A 181 -15.05 0.14 4.43
C GLU A 181 -15.27 1.14 5.57
N ALA A 182 -15.06 2.42 5.29
CA ALA A 182 -15.24 3.51 6.25
C ALA A 182 -15.92 4.67 5.52
N GLY A 183 -17.23 4.84 5.73
CA GLY A 183 -18.03 5.73 4.92
C GLY A 183 -18.00 5.34 3.43
N ALA A 184 -17.52 6.23 2.56
CA ALA A 184 -17.37 5.93 1.12
C ALA A 184 -15.99 5.33 0.76
N LEU A 185 -15.02 5.34 1.69
CA LEU A 185 -13.71 4.75 1.46
C LEU A 185 -13.82 3.24 1.45
N LYS A 186 -13.36 2.61 0.37
CA LYS A 186 -13.26 1.16 0.23
C LYS A 186 -11.87 0.83 -0.28
N ASP A 187 -11.14 0.02 0.47
CA ASP A 187 -9.76 -0.34 0.14
C ASP A 187 -9.38 -1.64 0.87
N SER A 188 -8.14 -2.07 0.74
CA SER A 188 -7.68 -3.36 1.26
C SER A 188 -6.23 -3.33 1.70
N VAL A 189 -5.92 -4.17 2.70
CA VAL A 189 -4.55 -4.52 3.08
C VAL A 189 -4.25 -5.92 2.57
N SER A 190 -3.16 -6.08 1.81
CA SER A 190 -2.70 -7.40 1.39
C SER A 190 -2.13 -8.17 2.57
N VAL A 191 -2.39 -9.47 2.60
CA VAL A 191 -1.89 -10.42 3.61
C VAL A 191 -1.16 -11.54 2.88
N THR A 192 0.11 -11.74 3.19
CA THR A 192 0.89 -12.86 2.65
C THR A 192 1.48 -13.68 3.79
N GLN A 193 1.31 -15.00 3.71
CA GLN A 193 2.02 -15.96 4.55
C GLN A 193 3.02 -16.76 3.73
N TYR A 194 4.24 -16.85 4.24
CA TYR A 194 5.28 -17.73 3.71
C TYR A 194 6.34 -18.05 4.74
N ASP A 195 7.06 -19.15 4.53
CA ASP A 195 8.35 -19.44 5.13
C ASP A 195 9.40 -19.54 4.01
N PHE A 196 10.48 -18.76 4.09
CA PHE A 196 11.48 -18.79 3.02
C PHE A 196 12.07 -20.18 2.82
N ASP A 197 12.44 -20.88 3.89
CA ASP A 197 13.18 -22.14 3.78
C ASP A 197 12.27 -23.29 3.32
N LYS A 198 10.98 -23.25 3.67
CA LYS A 198 9.99 -24.26 3.24
C LYS A 198 9.40 -23.95 1.86
N ASP A 199 8.98 -22.71 1.65
CA ASP A 199 8.18 -22.33 0.50
C ASP A 199 9.01 -21.75 -0.64
N ILE A 200 10.10 -21.02 -0.37
CA ILE A 200 10.84 -20.30 -1.41
C ILE A 200 12.13 -20.99 -1.80
N ALA A 201 12.94 -21.42 -0.84
CA ALA A 201 14.23 -22.04 -1.10
C ALA A 201 14.09 -23.35 -1.87
N GLY A 202 15.13 -23.71 -2.62
CA GLY A 202 15.24 -25.02 -3.26
C GLY A 202 15.34 -24.93 -4.78
N ASN A 203 14.83 -25.96 -5.44
CA ASN A 203 15.07 -26.20 -6.87
C ASN A 203 14.05 -25.49 -7.74
N TYR A 204 14.55 -24.86 -8.81
CA TYR A 204 13.77 -24.11 -9.80
C TYR A 204 14.25 -24.45 -11.21
N ARG A 205 13.40 -24.16 -12.18
CA ARG A 205 13.81 -23.88 -13.56
C ARG A 205 13.89 -22.38 -13.73
N LEU A 206 15.04 -21.87 -14.16
CA LEU A 206 15.16 -20.52 -14.67
C LEU A 206 14.82 -20.54 -16.15
N LEU A 207 13.56 -20.25 -16.45
CA LEU A 207 13.05 -20.12 -17.81
C LEU A 207 13.53 -18.80 -18.43
N TYR A 208 13.89 -18.84 -19.71
CA TYR A 208 14.34 -17.65 -20.44
C TYR A 208 14.18 -17.81 -21.95
N ARG A 209 14.35 -16.70 -22.67
CA ARG A 209 14.44 -16.61 -24.14
C ARG A 209 15.86 -16.23 -24.55
N GLU A 210 16.36 -16.78 -25.65
CA GLU A 210 17.72 -16.45 -26.12
C GLU A 210 17.84 -15.05 -26.75
N THR A 211 16.72 -14.46 -27.16
CA THR A 211 16.60 -13.09 -27.69
C THR A 211 15.29 -12.46 -27.20
N GLU A 212 15.24 -11.14 -27.16
CA GLU A 212 14.08 -10.37 -26.67
C GLU A 212 12.75 -10.75 -27.35
N ASN A 213 12.78 -11.01 -28.67
CA ASN A 213 11.58 -11.30 -29.45
C ASN A 213 11.32 -12.80 -29.71
N ALA A 214 12.13 -13.71 -29.15
CA ALA A 214 11.93 -15.15 -29.35
C ALA A 214 10.65 -15.62 -28.65
N THR A 215 9.95 -16.58 -29.26
CA THR A 215 8.77 -17.24 -28.66
C THR A 215 9.11 -18.53 -27.94
N GLU A 216 10.23 -19.15 -28.30
CA GLU A 216 10.73 -20.39 -27.70
C GLU A 216 11.32 -20.12 -26.31
N LEU A 217 10.96 -20.98 -25.35
CA LEU A 217 11.46 -20.95 -23.99
C LEU A 217 12.50 -22.05 -23.77
N TYR A 218 13.58 -21.67 -23.12
CA TYR A 218 14.65 -22.54 -22.65
C TYR A 218 14.70 -22.49 -21.13
N TYR A 219 15.44 -23.41 -20.51
CA TYR A 219 15.65 -23.36 -19.08
C TYR A 219 17.04 -23.79 -18.65
N LEU A 220 17.49 -23.24 -17.53
CA LEU A 220 18.60 -23.75 -16.73
C LEU A 220 18.04 -24.31 -15.43
N ASN A 221 18.62 -25.40 -14.91
CA ASN A 221 18.35 -25.78 -13.53
C ASN A 221 18.92 -24.70 -12.62
N ALA A 222 18.15 -24.33 -11.61
CA ALA A 222 18.50 -23.28 -10.67
C ALA A 222 18.23 -23.73 -9.24
N VAL A 223 19.03 -23.24 -8.30
CA VAL A 223 18.79 -23.40 -6.86
C VAL A 223 18.71 -22.02 -6.23
N VAL A 224 17.56 -21.69 -5.65
CA VAL A 224 17.29 -20.41 -5.00
C VAL A 224 17.69 -20.49 -3.53
N SER A 225 18.49 -19.53 -3.10
CA SER A 225 18.83 -19.25 -1.69
C SER A 225 18.60 -17.78 -1.37
N ARG A 226 18.68 -17.40 -0.10
CA ARG A 226 18.48 -16.02 0.38
C ARG A 226 19.43 -15.01 -0.27
N ASP A 227 20.57 -15.48 -0.72
CA ASP A 227 21.71 -14.68 -1.14
C ASP A 227 22.22 -15.04 -2.54
N SER A 228 21.53 -15.93 -3.27
CA SER A 228 21.89 -16.28 -4.64
C SER A 228 20.85 -17.06 -5.43
N ILE A 229 21.06 -17.09 -6.74
CA ILE A 229 20.60 -18.16 -7.61
C ILE A 229 21.81 -18.95 -8.10
N SER A 230 21.92 -20.21 -7.72
CA SER A 230 22.94 -21.11 -8.25
C SER A 230 22.47 -21.75 -9.55
N LEU A 231 23.36 -21.80 -10.55
CA LEU A 231 23.17 -22.48 -11.84
C LEU A 231 24.13 -23.67 -11.90
N PRO A 232 23.78 -24.82 -11.27
CA PRO A 232 24.69 -25.94 -11.07
C PRO A 232 25.26 -26.50 -12.37
N ASP A 233 24.46 -26.55 -13.44
CA ASP A 233 24.90 -27.06 -14.75
C ASP A 233 26.02 -26.20 -15.37
N LEU A 234 26.17 -24.95 -14.93
CA LEU A 234 27.23 -24.04 -15.36
C LEU A 234 28.33 -23.86 -14.31
N GLY A 235 28.16 -24.39 -13.09
CA GLY A 235 29.05 -24.10 -11.96
C GLY A 235 29.06 -22.63 -11.55
N LEU A 236 27.98 -21.88 -11.85
CA LEU A 236 27.88 -20.45 -11.57
C LEU A 236 26.91 -20.17 -10.43
N ARG A 237 27.12 -19.05 -9.74
CA ARG A 237 26.28 -18.57 -8.65
C ARG A 237 26.05 -17.08 -8.79
N LEU A 238 24.84 -16.69 -9.18
CA LEU A 238 24.44 -15.29 -9.32
C LEU A 238 24.20 -14.71 -7.91
N PRO A 239 24.98 -13.71 -7.46
CA PRO A 239 24.76 -13.08 -6.16
C PRO A 239 23.43 -12.34 -6.14
N ALA A 240 22.69 -12.49 -5.04
CA ALA A 240 21.39 -11.88 -4.83
C ALA A 240 21.18 -11.51 -3.36
N SER A 241 20.06 -10.87 -3.05
CA SER A 241 19.57 -10.66 -1.69
C SER A 241 18.05 -10.77 -1.63
N PHE A 242 17.54 -11.50 -0.65
CA PHE A 242 16.10 -11.61 -0.41
C PHE A 242 15.59 -10.47 0.47
N ASP A 243 14.55 -9.78 0.03
CA ASP A 243 13.78 -8.82 0.81
C ASP A 243 12.53 -9.50 1.36
N GLU A 244 12.48 -9.67 2.68
CA GLU A 244 11.37 -10.31 3.39
C GLU A 244 10.07 -9.50 3.28
N SER A 245 10.16 -8.17 3.23
CA SER A 245 8.95 -7.32 3.21
C SER A 245 8.29 -7.34 1.83
N GLY A 246 9.09 -7.29 0.77
CA GLY A 246 8.61 -7.38 -0.62
C GLY A 246 8.49 -8.81 -1.16
N ILE A 247 8.91 -9.82 -0.38
CA ILE A 247 8.97 -11.24 -0.79
C ILE A 247 9.69 -11.37 -2.15
N SER A 248 10.80 -10.64 -2.27
CA SER A 248 11.47 -10.41 -3.55
C SER A 248 12.93 -10.82 -3.51
N ILE A 249 13.44 -11.35 -4.62
CA ILE A 249 14.87 -11.59 -4.80
C ILE A 249 15.47 -10.48 -5.66
N ASN A 250 16.51 -9.85 -5.14
CA ASN A 250 17.12 -8.64 -5.70
C ASN A 250 18.53 -8.95 -6.19
N PHE A 251 18.88 -8.42 -7.35
CA PHE A 251 20.17 -8.56 -8.01
C PHE A 251 20.78 -7.20 -8.24
N GLN A 252 22.09 -7.12 -8.12
CA GLN A 252 22.89 -5.99 -8.56
C GLN A 252 23.63 -6.39 -9.85
N CYS A 253 23.79 -5.45 -10.78
CA CYS A 253 24.62 -5.70 -11.97
C CYS A 253 26.12 -5.64 -11.63
N GLY A 254 26.95 -6.19 -12.52
CA GLY A 254 28.41 -6.22 -12.39
C GLY A 254 28.93 -7.18 -11.32
N GLN A 255 28.13 -8.17 -10.90
CA GLN A 255 28.49 -9.07 -9.80
C GLN A 255 29.19 -10.33 -10.32
N TYR A 256 30.27 -10.72 -9.65
CA TYR A 256 31.02 -11.93 -10.00
C TYR A 256 30.20 -13.19 -9.69
N CYS A 257 30.09 -14.07 -10.68
CA CYS A 257 29.27 -15.29 -10.62
C CYS A 257 30.08 -16.57 -10.44
N GLY A 258 31.41 -16.53 -10.57
CA GLY A 258 32.27 -17.72 -10.60
C GLY A 258 33.01 -17.90 -11.92
N GLN A 259 33.55 -19.09 -12.13
CA GLN A 259 34.29 -19.44 -13.35
C GLN A 259 33.52 -20.43 -14.23
N TYR A 260 33.60 -20.25 -15.54
CA TYR A 260 33.13 -21.22 -16.53
C TYR A 260 34.27 -21.54 -17.50
N GLY A 261 34.86 -22.73 -17.38
CA GLY A 261 36.11 -23.06 -18.07
C GLY A 261 37.23 -22.10 -17.63
N SER A 262 37.87 -21.42 -18.58
CA SER A 262 38.91 -20.41 -18.31
C SER A 262 38.36 -18.99 -18.08
N TYR A 263 37.05 -18.78 -18.13
CA TYR A 263 36.44 -17.45 -18.07
C TYR A 263 35.97 -17.10 -16.67
N TYR A 264 36.14 -15.83 -16.29
CA TYR A 264 35.51 -15.24 -15.11
C TYR A 264 34.17 -14.64 -15.52
N VAL A 265 33.07 -15.05 -14.88
CA VAL A 265 31.73 -14.68 -15.31
C VAL A 265 31.14 -13.61 -14.40
N TYR A 266 30.50 -12.60 -14.99
CA TYR A 266 29.84 -11.50 -14.28
C TYR A 266 28.39 -11.31 -14.75
N THR A 267 27.52 -10.81 -13.86
CA THR A 267 26.17 -10.36 -14.25
C THR A 267 26.24 -9.01 -14.93
N ALA A 268 25.42 -8.82 -15.97
CA ALA A 268 24.95 -7.51 -16.40
C ALA A 268 23.48 -7.64 -16.81
N PHE A 269 22.78 -6.52 -16.98
CA PHE A 269 21.37 -6.54 -17.35
C PHE A 269 21.16 -6.03 -18.77
N SER A 270 20.34 -6.76 -19.52
CA SER A 270 19.76 -6.32 -20.78
C SER A 270 18.59 -5.38 -20.51
N LEU A 271 18.53 -4.28 -21.27
CA LEU A 271 17.59 -3.18 -21.09
C LEU A 271 16.89 -2.85 -22.43
N GLY A 272 15.71 -2.25 -22.34
CA GLY A 272 14.89 -1.90 -23.51
C GLY A 272 15.62 -0.98 -24.50
N GLY A 273 15.38 -1.24 -25.79
CA GLY A 273 16.01 -0.52 -26.90
C GLY A 273 17.42 -1.04 -27.26
N GLY A 274 17.73 -2.29 -26.91
CA GLY A 274 19.04 -2.91 -27.20
C GLY A 274 20.18 -2.41 -26.30
N TYR A 275 19.86 -1.75 -25.20
CA TYR A 275 20.85 -1.28 -24.22
C TYR A 275 21.19 -2.39 -23.22
N TRP A 276 22.30 -2.23 -22.52
CA TRP A 276 22.66 -3.07 -21.38
C TRP A 276 23.44 -2.24 -20.36
N THR A 277 23.59 -2.75 -19.14
CA THR A 277 24.23 -2.02 -18.04
C THR A 277 25.75 -1.84 -18.22
N ALA A 278 26.37 -2.45 -19.22
CA ALA A 278 27.81 -2.43 -19.40
C ALA A 278 28.53 -2.75 -18.06
N TYR A 279 29.49 -1.91 -17.67
CA TYR A 279 30.28 -2.05 -16.45
C TYR A 279 29.73 -1.25 -15.26
N TYR A 280 28.50 -0.71 -15.36
CA TYR A 280 27.85 -0.07 -14.22
C TYR A 280 27.55 -1.10 -13.14
N THR A 281 27.53 -0.66 -11.88
CA THR A 281 27.26 -1.51 -10.70
C THR A 281 26.08 -1.00 -9.88
N THR A 282 25.47 0.13 -10.22
CA THR A 282 24.41 0.75 -9.41
C THR A 282 23.01 0.27 -9.75
N THR A 283 22.82 -0.36 -10.90
CA THR A 283 21.50 -0.84 -11.32
C THR A 283 21.17 -2.12 -10.61
N THR A 284 19.94 -2.18 -10.08
CA THR A 284 19.36 -3.37 -9.47
C THR A 284 18.17 -3.86 -10.28
N ALA A 285 17.94 -5.16 -10.25
CA ALA A 285 16.76 -5.82 -10.83
C ALA A 285 16.17 -6.79 -9.81
N TRP A 286 14.86 -6.99 -9.82
CA TRP A 286 14.21 -7.88 -8.86
C TRP A 286 12.96 -8.53 -9.43
N GLY A 287 12.55 -9.61 -8.77
CA GLY A 287 11.28 -10.28 -8.99
C GLY A 287 10.64 -10.63 -7.66
N VAL A 288 9.30 -10.66 -7.64
CA VAL A 288 8.50 -11.01 -6.45
C VAL A 288 8.05 -12.46 -6.58
N PHE A 289 8.18 -13.24 -5.52
CA PHE A 289 7.66 -14.60 -5.52
C PHE A 289 6.14 -14.62 -5.36
N ASP A 290 5.50 -15.51 -6.10
CA ASP A 290 4.06 -15.73 -6.05
C ASP A 290 3.70 -17.18 -6.32
N TYR A 291 2.45 -17.55 -6.03
CA TYR A 291 1.90 -18.86 -6.32
C TYR A 291 0.75 -18.75 -7.31
N ASP A 292 0.88 -19.44 -8.45
CA ASP A 292 -0.20 -19.58 -9.42
C ASP A 292 -1.13 -20.70 -8.96
N ASN A 293 -2.32 -20.33 -8.47
CA ASN A 293 -3.31 -21.30 -8.01
C ASN A 293 -3.95 -22.09 -9.15
N GLU A 294 -3.98 -21.56 -10.37
CA GLU A 294 -4.54 -22.24 -11.54
C GLU A 294 -3.53 -23.24 -12.11
N ALA A 295 -2.28 -22.82 -12.24
CA ALA A 295 -1.21 -23.66 -12.77
C ALA A 295 -0.55 -24.58 -11.72
N GLY A 296 -0.77 -24.29 -10.42
CA GLY A 296 -0.33 -25.12 -9.31
C GLY A 296 1.17 -25.06 -9.02
N TYR A 297 1.85 -23.94 -9.33
CA TYR A 297 3.27 -23.79 -9.06
C TYR A 297 3.65 -22.41 -8.50
N GLN A 298 4.73 -22.39 -7.74
CA GLN A 298 5.37 -21.16 -7.30
C GLN A 298 6.31 -20.61 -8.37
N TYR A 299 6.35 -19.30 -8.51
CA TYR A 299 7.19 -18.64 -9.50
C TYR A 299 7.71 -17.28 -9.04
N CYS A 300 8.67 -16.73 -9.78
CA CYS A 300 9.18 -15.38 -9.64
C CYS A 300 9.65 -14.87 -11.01
N ALA A 301 8.88 -13.94 -11.59
CA ALA A 301 9.29 -13.22 -12.79
C ALA A 301 10.23 -12.09 -12.38
N ILE A 302 11.45 -12.09 -12.91
CA ILE A 302 12.41 -11.01 -12.65
C ILE A 302 12.25 -10.00 -13.79
N ASP A 303 11.42 -8.98 -13.56
CA ASP A 303 11.00 -8.03 -14.60
C ASP A 303 11.05 -6.56 -14.16
N GLN A 304 11.43 -6.29 -12.91
CA GLN A 304 11.56 -4.94 -12.37
C GLN A 304 13.02 -4.51 -12.30
N SER A 305 13.29 -3.21 -12.42
CA SER A 305 14.62 -2.65 -12.18
C SER A 305 14.58 -1.17 -11.80
N THR A 306 15.70 -0.69 -11.25
CA THR A 306 15.93 0.75 -10.97
C THR A 306 16.35 1.55 -12.20
N SER A 307 16.50 0.89 -13.36
CA SER A 307 16.85 1.54 -14.62
C SER A 307 15.67 2.37 -15.16
N SER A 308 15.96 3.51 -15.77
CA SER A 308 14.97 4.29 -16.52
C SER A 308 14.54 3.62 -17.83
N ARG A 309 15.32 2.64 -18.30
CA ARG A 309 14.97 1.73 -19.40
C ARG A 309 14.44 0.43 -18.80
N GLY A 310 13.35 -0.10 -19.36
CA GLY A 310 12.77 -1.36 -18.90
C GLY A 310 13.78 -2.51 -18.89
N PHE A 311 13.74 -3.33 -17.84
CA PHE A 311 14.55 -4.55 -17.75
C PHE A 311 14.03 -5.59 -18.72
N THR A 312 14.93 -6.23 -19.48
CA THR A 312 14.55 -7.27 -20.44
C THR A 312 15.21 -8.61 -20.15
N GLY A 313 16.25 -8.66 -19.33
CA GLY A 313 16.85 -9.91 -18.89
C GLY A 313 18.25 -9.77 -18.29
N PHE A 314 18.86 -10.90 -17.96
CA PHE A 314 20.27 -10.95 -17.60
C PHE A 314 21.13 -11.25 -18.82
N THR A 315 22.36 -10.76 -18.82
CA THR A 315 23.44 -11.22 -19.69
C THR A 315 24.61 -11.65 -18.79
N LEU A 316 25.04 -12.90 -18.90
CA LEU A 316 26.22 -13.38 -18.19
C LEU A 316 27.43 -13.11 -19.08
N ARG A 317 28.31 -12.23 -18.64
CA ARG A 317 29.47 -11.76 -19.41
C ARG A 317 30.71 -12.54 -19.03
N ALA A 318 31.49 -12.96 -20.03
CA ALA A 318 32.75 -13.64 -19.82
C ALA A 318 33.91 -12.64 -19.85
N CYS A 319 34.83 -12.77 -18.90
CA CYS A 319 36.05 -11.99 -18.82
C CYS A 319 37.29 -12.89 -18.81
N SER A 320 38.41 -12.37 -19.34
CA SER A 320 39.72 -13.03 -19.32
C SER A 320 40.36 -13.05 -17.93
N GLU A 321 39.99 -12.09 -17.08
CA GLU A 321 40.49 -11.91 -15.71
C GLU A 321 39.32 -11.70 -14.75
N GLN A 322 39.55 -11.86 -13.44
CA GLN A 322 38.55 -11.58 -12.39
C GLN A 322 38.38 -10.07 -12.17
N ASN A 323 38.03 -9.37 -13.23
CA ASN A 323 37.74 -7.95 -13.25
C ASN A 323 36.73 -7.71 -14.38
N PHE A 324 35.67 -6.96 -14.13
CA PHE A 324 34.65 -6.67 -15.15
C PHE A 324 34.84 -5.27 -15.71
N SER A 325 35.56 -5.17 -16.83
CA SER A 325 35.85 -3.91 -17.52
C SER A 325 35.92 -4.12 -19.03
N ALA A 326 36.01 -3.02 -19.78
CA ALA A 326 36.14 -3.08 -21.23
C ALA A 326 37.39 -3.83 -21.72
N ASP A 327 38.46 -3.86 -20.92
CA ASP A 327 39.73 -4.49 -21.32
C ASP A 327 39.71 -6.01 -21.12
N THR A 328 38.86 -6.50 -20.21
CA THR A 328 38.80 -7.92 -19.83
C THR A 328 37.61 -8.64 -20.43
N GLU A 329 36.56 -7.91 -20.83
CA GLU A 329 35.31 -8.46 -21.38
C GLU A 329 35.53 -9.11 -22.75
N LEU A 330 35.01 -10.33 -22.91
CA LEU A 330 35.20 -11.17 -24.11
C LEU A 330 33.91 -11.41 -24.91
N GLY A 331 32.76 -11.05 -24.33
CA GLY A 331 31.43 -11.25 -24.90
C GLY A 331 30.43 -11.85 -23.90
N ALA A 332 29.17 -11.94 -24.33
CA ALA A 332 28.14 -12.65 -23.58
C ALA A 332 28.40 -14.15 -23.65
N LEU A 333 28.40 -14.82 -22.51
CA LEU A 333 28.35 -16.28 -22.41
C LEU A 333 26.93 -16.77 -22.70
N ILE A 334 25.92 -16.10 -22.13
CA ILE A 334 24.50 -16.40 -22.33
C ILE A 334 23.66 -15.16 -22.04
N ASP A 335 22.58 -15.00 -22.80
CA ASP A 335 21.55 -13.98 -22.55
C ASP A 335 20.27 -14.69 -22.11
N LEU A 336 19.68 -14.21 -21.04
CA LEU A 336 18.52 -14.77 -20.34
C LEU A 336 17.40 -13.74 -20.39
N TYR A 337 16.74 -13.59 -21.55
CA TYR A 337 15.63 -12.65 -21.72
C TYR A 337 14.34 -13.16 -21.06
N SER A 338 13.57 -12.24 -20.48
CA SER A 338 12.34 -12.53 -19.71
C SER A 338 12.53 -13.66 -18.68
N PRO A 339 13.51 -13.51 -17.76
CA PRO A 339 13.85 -14.55 -16.80
C PRO A 339 12.70 -14.82 -15.82
N LEU A 340 12.30 -16.09 -15.73
CA LEU A 340 11.24 -16.57 -14.85
C LEU A 340 11.73 -17.78 -14.07
N LEU A 341 11.77 -17.66 -12.75
CA LEU A 341 11.96 -18.80 -11.87
C LEU A 341 10.63 -19.53 -11.73
N GLN A 342 10.60 -20.83 -12.01
CA GLN A 342 9.47 -21.71 -11.73
C GLN A 342 9.92 -22.82 -10.78
N LYS A 343 9.30 -22.94 -9.61
CA LYS A 343 9.67 -23.95 -8.60
C LYS A 343 9.39 -25.34 -9.15
N VAL A 344 10.29 -26.29 -8.86
CA VAL A 344 10.09 -27.69 -9.23
C VAL A 344 10.01 -28.56 -7.98
N ASP A 345 8.92 -29.32 -7.86
CA ASP A 345 8.82 -30.40 -6.89
C ASP A 345 9.77 -31.53 -7.34
N GLY A 346 10.45 -32.18 -6.38
CA GLY A 346 11.53 -33.11 -6.66
C GLY A 346 11.25 -34.13 -7.78
N ALA A 347 12.20 -34.21 -8.73
CA ALA A 347 12.41 -35.27 -9.72
C ALA A 347 11.19 -35.82 -10.49
N GLY A 348 10.39 -34.94 -11.11
CA GLY A 348 9.36 -35.32 -12.10
C GLY A 348 9.62 -34.70 -13.47
N GLY A 349 9.95 -35.53 -14.46
CA GLY A 349 10.55 -35.11 -15.73
C GLY A 349 9.60 -34.70 -16.86
N ALA A 350 10.12 -33.84 -17.74
CA ALA A 350 9.95 -33.88 -19.19
C ALA A 350 11.20 -33.25 -19.85
N LYS A 351 11.52 -33.71 -21.07
CA LYS A 351 12.81 -33.65 -21.77
C LYS A 351 13.07 -32.36 -22.56
N GLU A 352 14.37 -32.04 -22.70
CA GLU A 352 15.06 -31.06 -23.57
C GLU A 352 14.75 -29.57 -23.28
N ALA A 353 15.68 -28.60 -23.34
CA ALA A 353 17.06 -28.59 -23.83
C ALA A 353 17.95 -27.72 -22.92
N LEU A 354 18.89 -28.34 -22.20
CA LEU A 354 20.08 -27.62 -21.72
C LEU A 354 20.89 -27.27 -22.98
N LYS A 355 20.86 -26.01 -23.40
CA LYS A 355 21.77 -25.53 -24.44
C LYS A 355 23.03 -25.04 -23.74
N ALA A 356 24.12 -25.79 -23.90
CA ALA A 356 25.42 -25.38 -23.38
C ALA A 356 25.73 -23.95 -23.86
N PRO A 357 26.06 -23.01 -22.96
CA PRO A 357 26.39 -21.66 -23.36
C PRO A 357 27.58 -21.67 -24.33
N ALA A 358 27.48 -20.88 -25.39
CA ALA A 358 28.58 -20.62 -26.32
C ALA A 358 28.86 -19.12 -26.29
N LEU A 359 30.14 -18.75 -26.22
CA LEU A 359 30.56 -17.35 -26.29
C LEU A 359 29.97 -16.67 -27.53
N LYS A 360 29.03 -15.76 -27.30
CA LYS A 360 28.49 -14.86 -28.31
C LYS A 360 29.46 -13.69 -28.44
N ARG A 361 30.37 -13.79 -29.40
CA ARG A 361 31.21 -12.65 -29.78
C ARG A 361 30.33 -11.59 -30.42
N GLY A 362 30.28 -10.39 -29.84
CA GLY A 362 29.67 -9.24 -30.49
C GLY A 362 30.36 -8.98 -31.83
N LYS A 363 29.58 -8.67 -32.86
CA LYS A 363 30.13 -8.07 -34.09
C LYS A 363 30.35 -6.58 -33.88
#